data_AF-A0A5C8C7R4-F1
#
_entry.id   AF-A0A5C8C7R4-F1
#
_cell.length_a   1.000
_cell.length_b   1.000
_cell.length_c   1.000
_cell.angle_alpha   90.00
_cell.angle_beta   90.00
_cell.angle_gamma   90.00
#
_symmetry.space_group_name_H-M   'P 1'
#
loop_
_entity.id
_entity.type
_entity.pdbx_description
1 polymer ?
#
loop_
_entity_poly.entity_id
_entity_poly.type
_entity_poly.pdbx_seq_one_letter_code
_entity_poly.pdbx_strand_id
1 'polypeptide(L)'
;MKAKRFASTAPSELPHFAPKIQIVGFGIAVGLVLLTAFNGQDLSQRMAESKIGDAVGLAYLRIWTQARPDAYHLHLVLARHELWQGNLQRAVDALTPILRASDVESDDLQAARTLLLQIRKMQLWQLQPNSAAFQRAKIVYLRQLRQVASGHWDQTQLQHFAQEAIALGDAQLGYELYVRLIKNQPCQHLPWYERIAGFNLGAGRYERAAQTYFQMSSCITDSTQQQTLIVTGLQALQAGNRLDEAMLASEKYFALLSQNPKTLMYLAKLALASNRPDLAEKYMSQVLQQRITSIQRAP
;
A
#
# COMPACT_ATOMS: atom_id res chain seq x y z
N MET A 1 32.92 -78.16 -74.13
CA MET A 1 32.97 -77.02 -73.19
C MET A 1 31.93 -77.25 -72.09
N LYS A 2 32.37 -77.37 -70.84
CA LYS A 2 31.56 -77.55 -69.62
C LYS A 2 31.65 -76.27 -68.77
N ALA A 3 30.68 -76.12 -67.85
CA ALA A 3 30.58 -75.16 -66.74
C ALA A 3 29.76 -73.88 -67.06
N LYS A 4 28.89 -73.36 -66.20
CA LYS A 4 28.54 -73.67 -64.80
C LYS A 4 27.16 -73.05 -64.54
N ARG A 5 26.19 -73.83 -64.03
CA ARG A 5 24.97 -73.29 -63.41
C ARG A 5 25.31 -72.96 -61.95
N PHE A 6 25.16 -71.70 -61.56
CA PHE A 6 25.25 -71.31 -60.15
C PHE A 6 23.91 -71.57 -59.49
N ALA A 7 23.87 -72.60 -58.63
CA ALA A 7 22.85 -72.72 -57.60
C ALA A 7 23.28 -71.84 -56.43
N SER A 8 22.46 -70.86 -56.06
CA SER A 8 22.59 -70.12 -54.81
C SER A 8 21.51 -70.62 -53.86
N THR A 9 21.92 -71.46 -52.90
CA THR A 9 21.16 -71.77 -51.70
C THR A 9 21.68 -70.87 -50.59
N ALA A 10 20.96 -69.79 -50.30
CA ALA A 10 21.13 -69.01 -49.09
C ALA A 10 19.83 -69.13 -48.27
N PRO A 11 19.89 -69.53 -46.98
CA PRO A 11 18.71 -69.60 -46.13
C PRO A 11 18.19 -68.18 -45.85
N SER A 12 16.89 -67.95 -46.09
CA SER A 12 16.22 -66.70 -45.75
C SER A 12 15.87 -66.67 -44.26
N GLU A 13 16.79 -66.18 -43.42
CA GLU A 13 16.45 -65.79 -42.06
C GLU A 13 15.80 -64.40 -42.11
N LEU A 14 14.47 -64.38 -41.92
CA LEU A 14 13.70 -63.16 -41.72
C LEU A 14 14.12 -62.52 -40.39
N PRO A 15 14.58 -61.25 -40.37
CA PRO A 15 14.83 -60.56 -39.12
C PRO A 15 13.51 -60.42 -38.36
N HIS A 16 13.42 -61.09 -37.21
CA HIS A 16 12.29 -60.94 -36.30
C HIS A 16 12.32 -59.50 -35.76
N PHE A 17 11.49 -58.63 -36.33
CA PHE A 17 11.10 -57.38 -35.68
C PHE A 17 10.58 -57.73 -34.29
N ALA A 18 11.09 -57.00 -33.30
CA ALA A 18 10.85 -57.17 -31.88
C ALA A 18 9.42 -57.67 -31.53
N PRO A 19 9.28 -58.61 -30.57
CA PRO A 19 8.00 -59.21 -30.24
C PRO A 19 6.97 -58.12 -29.90
N LYS A 20 5.74 -58.25 -30.41
CA LYS A 20 4.65 -57.25 -30.29
C LYS A 20 4.43 -56.72 -28.86
N ILE A 21 4.79 -57.53 -27.85
CA ILE A 21 4.74 -57.20 -26.42
C ILE A 21 5.71 -56.05 -26.06
N GLN A 22 6.88 -55.96 -26.68
CA GLN A 22 7.84 -54.87 -26.45
C GLN A 22 7.35 -53.54 -27.01
N ILE A 23 6.63 -53.55 -28.14
CA ILE A 23 6.04 -52.34 -28.74
C ILE A 23 4.91 -51.80 -27.84
N VAL A 24 4.05 -52.69 -27.32
CA VAL A 24 2.99 -52.31 -26.37
C VAL A 24 3.60 -51.82 -25.05
N GLY A 25 4.62 -52.49 -24.54
CA GLY A 25 5.32 -52.09 -23.32
C GLY A 25 5.99 -50.72 -23.46
N PHE A 26 6.62 -50.44 -24.60
CA PHE A 26 7.21 -49.14 -24.90
C PHE A 26 6.13 -48.06 -25.05
N GLY A 27 5.02 -48.36 -25.72
CA GLY A 27 3.89 -47.43 -25.85
C GLY A 27 3.27 -47.05 -24.49
N ILE A 28 3.11 -48.02 -23.59
CA ILE A 28 2.62 -47.78 -22.23
C ILE A 28 3.66 -46.99 -21.42
N ALA A 29 4.94 -47.35 -21.50
CA ALA A 29 6.00 -46.63 -20.79
C ALA A 29 6.14 -45.18 -21.26
N VAL A 30 6.09 -44.94 -22.57
CA VAL A 30 6.09 -43.58 -23.15
C VAL A 30 4.82 -42.82 -22.78
N GLY A 31 3.65 -43.47 -22.78
CA GLY A 31 2.40 -42.88 -22.32
C GLY A 31 2.42 -42.50 -20.84
N LEU A 32 3.02 -43.33 -19.98
CA LEU A 32 3.20 -43.08 -18.55
C LEU A 32 4.25 -41.99 -18.28
N VAL A 33 5.33 -41.94 -19.06
CA VAL A 33 6.33 -40.86 -19.00
C VAL A 33 5.74 -39.55 -19.47
N LEU A 34 4.92 -39.55 -20.53
CA LEU A 34 4.21 -38.35 -20.97
C LEU A 34 3.17 -37.91 -19.95
N LEU A 35 2.41 -38.82 -19.35
CA LEU A 35 1.43 -38.50 -18.29
C LEU A 35 2.10 -37.94 -17.03
N THR A 36 3.29 -38.43 -16.65
CA THR A 36 4.04 -37.90 -15.51
C THR A 36 4.75 -36.58 -15.83
N ALA A 37 5.24 -36.40 -17.06
CA ALA A 37 5.87 -35.16 -17.51
C ALA A 37 4.85 -34.02 -17.79
N PHE A 38 3.62 -34.35 -18.19
CA PHE A 38 2.50 -33.41 -18.43
C PHE A 38 1.47 -33.44 -17.29
N ASN A 39 1.92 -33.61 -16.05
CA ASN A 39 1.01 -33.43 -14.91
C ASN A 39 0.72 -31.92 -14.77
N GLY A 40 -0.48 -31.50 -15.18
CA GLY A 40 -0.84 -30.09 -15.46
C GLY A 40 -0.72 -29.08 -14.31
N GLN A 41 -0.32 -29.52 -13.12
CA GLN A 41 -0.09 -28.68 -11.95
C GLN A 41 1.31 -28.04 -11.94
N ASP A 42 2.31 -28.68 -12.57
CA ASP A 42 3.69 -28.16 -12.62
C ASP A 42 3.91 -27.15 -13.78
N LEU A 43 3.07 -27.22 -14.82
CA LEU A 43 3.19 -26.32 -15.97
C LEU A 43 2.74 -24.90 -15.66
N SER A 44 1.71 -24.72 -14.82
CA SER A 44 1.27 -23.38 -14.39
C SER A 44 2.33 -22.67 -13.55
N GLN A 45 2.99 -23.42 -12.66
CA GLN A 45 4.05 -22.90 -11.78
C GLN A 45 5.33 -22.57 -12.57
N ARG A 46 5.72 -23.43 -13.51
CA ARG A 46 6.85 -23.17 -14.43
C ARG A 46 6.55 -22.08 -15.46
N MET A 47 5.29 -21.87 -15.84
CA MET A 47 4.90 -20.75 -16.72
C MET A 47 4.87 -19.41 -15.98
N ALA A 48 4.52 -19.39 -14.69
CA ALA A 48 4.67 -18.22 -13.84
C ALA A 48 6.15 -17.81 -13.68
N GLU A 49 7.08 -18.77 -13.77
CA GLU A 49 8.54 -18.56 -13.79
C GLU A 49 9.12 -18.34 -15.21
N SER A 50 8.37 -18.67 -16.27
CA SER A 50 8.83 -18.47 -17.65
C SER A 50 8.88 -16.98 -17.97
N LYS A 51 10.04 -16.53 -18.46
CA LYS A 51 10.37 -15.12 -18.69
C LYS A 51 9.23 -14.36 -19.36
N ILE A 52 8.73 -13.36 -18.65
CA ILE A 52 7.94 -12.23 -19.19
C ILE A 52 8.63 -11.76 -20.48
N GLY A 53 8.05 -12.07 -21.66
CA GLY A 53 8.60 -11.64 -22.96
C GLY A 53 8.52 -12.62 -24.13
N ASP A 54 8.12 -13.88 -23.95
CA ASP A 54 8.04 -14.84 -25.08
C ASP A 54 6.73 -14.70 -25.88
N ALA A 55 6.84 -14.29 -27.14
CA ALA A 55 5.70 -14.05 -28.04
C ALA A 55 4.90 -15.34 -28.35
N VAL A 56 5.54 -16.50 -28.29
CA VAL A 56 4.89 -17.81 -28.51
C VAL A 56 4.05 -18.19 -27.28
N GLY A 57 4.56 -17.92 -26.07
CA GLY A 57 3.82 -18.10 -24.82
C GLY A 57 2.56 -17.23 -24.75
N LEU A 58 2.60 -16.01 -25.30
CA LEU A 58 1.44 -15.10 -25.33
C LEU A 58 0.30 -15.61 -26.23
N ALA A 59 0.61 -16.12 -27.42
CA ALA A 59 -0.41 -16.67 -28.32
C ALA A 59 -1.08 -17.88 -27.67
N TYR A 60 -0.31 -18.73 -27.00
CA TYR A 60 -0.82 -19.84 -26.22
C TYR A 60 -1.69 -19.36 -25.05
N LEU A 61 -1.23 -18.40 -24.24
CA LEU A 61 -2.00 -17.81 -23.14
C LEU A 61 -3.35 -17.24 -23.58
N ARG A 62 -3.42 -16.59 -24.76
CA ARG A 62 -4.68 -16.07 -25.31
C ARG A 62 -5.63 -17.19 -25.73
N ILE A 63 -5.11 -18.25 -26.36
CA ILE A 63 -5.93 -19.40 -26.75
C ILE A 63 -6.46 -20.13 -25.51
N TRP A 64 -5.63 -20.27 -24.47
CA TRP A 64 -6.02 -20.95 -23.23
C TRP A 64 -7.02 -20.16 -22.39
N THR A 65 -6.90 -18.83 -22.32
CA THR A 65 -7.90 -17.99 -21.64
C THR A 65 -9.24 -17.96 -22.39
N GLN A 66 -9.25 -18.17 -23.71
CA GLN A 66 -10.49 -18.37 -24.48
C GLN A 66 -11.12 -19.75 -24.23
N ALA A 67 -10.29 -20.79 -24.07
CA ALA A 67 -10.76 -22.16 -23.83
C ALA A 67 -11.20 -22.40 -22.39
N ARG A 68 -10.61 -21.70 -21.40
CA ARG A 68 -10.95 -21.75 -19.97
C ARG A 68 -11.12 -20.35 -19.40
N PRO A 69 -12.32 -19.76 -19.49
CA PRO A 69 -12.61 -18.41 -19.00
C PRO A 69 -12.53 -18.26 -17.47
N ASP A 70 -12.59 -19.37 -16.75
CA ASP A 70 -12.57 -19.50 -15.28
C ASP A 70 -11.15 -19.60 -14.70
N ALA A 71 -10.12 -19.74 -15.56
CA ALA A 71 -8.73 -19.78 -15.13
C ALA A 71 -8.20 -18.37 -14.80
N TYR A 72 -8.71 -17.75 -13.71
CA TYR A 72 -8.43 -16.36 -13.32
C TYR A 72 -6.94 -16.03 -13.18
N HIS A 73 -6.14 -16.96 -12.66
CA HIS A 73 -4.68 -16.78 -12.60
C HIS A 73 -4.05 -16.54 -14.01
N LEU A 74 -4.53 -17.23 -15.06
CA LEU A 74 -4.00 -17.03 -16.42
C LEU A 74 -4.36 -15.64 -16.98
N HIS A 75 -5.54 -15.14 -16.64
CA HIS A 75 -5.95 -13.77 -16.97
C HIS A 75 -5.04 -12.73 -16.29
N LEU A 76 -4.59 -12.96 -15.05
CA LEU A 76 -3.61 -12.11 -14.37
C LEU A 76 -2.24 -12.12 -15.06
N VAL A 77 -1.75 -13.30 -15.45
CA VAL A 77 -0.47 -13.44 -16.15
C VAL A 77 -0.52 -12.72 -17.50
N LEU A 78 -1.61 -12.92 -18.27
CA LEU A 78 -1.84 -12.23 -19.53
C LEU A 78 -1.85 -10.70 -19.33
N ALA A 79 -2.57 -10.20 -18.32
CA ALA A 79 -2.65 -8.77 -18.04
C ALA A 79 -1.29 -8.16 -17.69
N ARG A 80 -0.47 -8.85 -16.87
CA ARG A 80 0.89 -8.39 -16.53
C ARG A 80 1.80 -8.35 -17.75
N HIS A 81 1.67 -9.34 -18.62
CA HIS A 81 2.45 -9.37 -19.87
C HIS A 81 2.05 -8.23 -20.80
N GLU A 82 0.76 -7.99 -21.04
CA GLU A 82 0.29 -6.87 -21.85
C GLU A 82 0.70 -5.52 -21.26
N LEU A 83 0.73 -5.39 -19.93
CA LEU A 83 1.25 -4.20 -19.25
C LEU A 83 2.75 -4.00 -19.52
N TRP A 84 3.55 -5.06 -19.44
CA TRP A 84 4.99 -5.00 -19.74
C TRP A 84 5.28 -4.61 -21.20
N GLN A 85 4.42 -5.03 -22.12
CA GLN A 85 4.46 -4.61 -23.53
C GLN A 85 3.92 -3.18 -23.76
N GLY A 86 3.45 -2.48 -22.74
CA GLY A 86 2.87 -1.14 -22.84
C GLY A 86 1.43 -1.11 -23.41
N ASN A 87 0.81 -2.26 -23.65
CA ASN A 87 -0.55 -2.37 -24.19
C ASN A 87 -1.59 -2.19 -23.07
N LEU A 88 -1.69 -0.97 -22.53
CA LEU A 88 -2.54 -0.68 -21.37
C LEU A 88 -4.00 -1.10 -21.54
N GLN A 89 -4.57 -0.92 -22.74
CA GLN A 89 -5.96 -1.31 -22.99
C GLN A 89 -6.14 -2.83 -22.95
N ARG A 90 -5.26 -3.59 -23.62
CA ARG A 90 -5.33 -5.06 -23.61
C ARG A 90 -5.11 -5.64 -22.23
N ALA A 91 -4.26 -5.00 -21.42
CA ALA A 91 -4.07 -5.37 -20.02
C ALA A 91 -5.38 -5.22 -19.21
N VAL A 92 -6.15 -4.15 -19.43
CA VAL A 92 -7.47 -3.97 -18.80
C VAL A 92 -8.47 -5.01 -19.31
N ASP A 93 -8.48 -5.26 -20.62
CA ASP A 93 -9.39 -6.24 -21.22
C ASP A 93 -9.14 -7.64 -20.65
N ALA A 94 -7.86 -8.02 -20.48
CA ALA A 94 -7.46 -9.29 -19.85
C ALA A 94 -7.91 -9.43 -18.39
N LEU A 95 -8.00 -8.32 -17.63
CA LEU A 95 -8.49 -8.31 -16.24
C LEU A 95 -10.02 -8.37 -16.12
N THR A 96 -10.76 -8.07 -17.19
CA THR A 96 -12.22 -7.92 -17.14
C THR A 96 -12.96 -9.17 -16.65
N PRO A 97 -12.57 -10.41 -17.05
CA PRO A 97 -13.21 -11.63 -16.53
C PRO A 97 -13.08 -11.76 -15.01
N ILE A 98 -11.89 -11.52 -14.45
CA ILE A 98 -11.62 -11.58 -13.01
C ILE A 98 -12.43 -10.51 -12.26
N LEU A 99 -12.53 -9.31 -12.81
CA LEU A 99 -13.20 -8.18 -12.14
C LEU A 99 -14.74 -8.28 -12.16
N ARG A 100 -15.32 -9.13 -13.03
CA ARG A 100 -16.77 -9.31 -13.19
C ARG A 100 -17.29 -10.61 -12.60
N ALA A 101 -16.44 -11.61 -12.46
CA ALA A 101 -16.81 -12.88 -11.90
C ALA A 101 -17.08 -12.78 -10.39
N SER A 102 -18.05 -13.56 -9.92
CA SER A 102 -18.51 -13.57 -8.52
C SER A 102 -17.83 -14.64 -7.66
N ASP A 103 -17.24 -15.63 -8.32
CA ASP A 103 -16.63 -16.87 -7.80
C ASP A 103 -15.10 -16.80 -7.71
N VAL A 104 -14.51 -15.64 -7.98
CA VAL A 104 -13.06 -15.42 -7.96
C VAL A 104 -12.54 -15.46 -6.52
N GLU A 105 -11.40 -16.11 -6.34
CA GLU A 105 -10.67 -16.11 -5.07
C GLU A 105 -10.27 -14.69 -4.64
N SER A 106 -10.31 -14.42 -3.33
CA SER A 106 -10.03 -13.07 -2.80
C SER A 106 -8.66 -12.55 -3.21
N ASP A 107 -7.65 -13.41 -3.29
CA ASP A 107 -6.27 -13.04 -3.61
C ASP A 107 -6.12 -12.65 -5.08
N ASP A 108 -6.70 -13.42 -6.00
CA ASP A 108 -6.71 -13.12 -7.43
C ASP A 108 -7.46 -11.81 -7.72
N LEU A 109 -8.59 -11.59 -7.04
CA LEU A 109 -9.35 -10.34 -7.17
C LEU A 109 -8.55 -9.13 -6.66
N GLN A 110 -7.83 -9.28 -5.55
CA GLN A 110 -6.99 -8.21 -5.00
C GLN A 110 -5.79 -7.93 -5.91
N ALA A 111 -5.16 -8.97 -6.45
CA ALA A 111 -4.08 -8.85 -7.43
C ALA A 111 -4.57 -8.13 -8.71
N ALA A 112 -5.75 -8.49 -9.22
CA ALA A 112 -6.36 -7.85 -10.38
C ALA A 112 -6.64 -6.36 -10.12
N ARG A 113 -7.22 -6.03 -8.96
CA ARG A 113 -7.52 -4.63 -8.57
C ARG A 113 -6.25 -3.79 -8.41
N THR A 114 -5.18 -4.40 -7.92
CA THR A 114 -3.88 -3.74 -7.74
C THR A 114 -3.22 -3.48 -9.09
N LEU A 115 -3.23 -4.46 -9.99
CA LEU A 115 -2.73 -4.29 -11.35
C LEU A 115 -3.54 -3.25 -12.12
N LEU A 116 -4.87 -3.26 -11.97
CA LEU A 116 -5.74 -2.24 -12.55
C LEU A 116 -5.38 -0.84 -12.04
N LEU A 117 -5.12 -0.67 -10.74
CA LEU A 117 -4.69 0.61 -10.18
C LEU A 117 -3.40 1.11 -10.85
N GLN A 118 -2.40 0.23 -11.01
CA GLN A 118 -1.15 0.56 -11.70
C GLN A 118 -1.38 1.00 -13.16
N ILE A 119 -2.21 0.26 -13.90
CA ILE A 119 -2.56 0.61 -15.28
C ILE A 119 -3.25 1.98 -15.33
N ARG A 120 -4.20 2.23 -14.43
CA ARG A 120 -4.92 3.52 -14.35
C ARG A 120 -3.97 4.67 -13.99
N LYS A 121 -2.99 4.45 -13.13
CA LYS A 121 -1.94 5.43 -12.81
C LYS A 121 -1.14 5.78 -14.07
N MET A 122 -0.70 4.78 -14.82
CA MET A 122 0.04 5.01 -16.08
C MET A 122 -0.81 5.77 -17.11
N GLN A 123 -2.07 5.39 -17.28
CA GLN A 123 -3.02 6.10 -18.15
C GLN A 123 -3.22 7.55 -17.71
N LEU A 124 -3.34 7.81 -16.40
CA LEU A 124 -3.50 9.16 -15.86
C LEU A 124 -2.30 10.05 -16.21
N TRP A 125 -1.07 9.53 -16.10
CA TRP A 125 0.16 10.28 -16.37
C TRP A 125 0.47 10.48 -17.86
N GLN A 126 -0.21 9.77 -18.76
CA GLN A 126 -0.15 10.04 -20.20
C GLN A 126 -1.02 11.24 -20.61
N LEU A 127 -1.93 11.69 -19.76
CA LEU A 127 -2.83 12.80 -20.06
C LEU A 127 -2.19 14.15 -19.68
N GLN A 128 -2.53 15.18 -20.44
CA GLN A 128 -2.10 16.54 -20.09
C GLN A 128 -2.68 16.95 -18.73
N PRO A 129 -1.83 17.44 -17.80
CA PRO A 129 -2.28 17.94 -16.51
C PRO A 129 -3.41 18.97 -16.66
N ASN A 130 -4.38 18.92 -15.75
CA ASN A 130 -5.55 19.83 -15.69
C ASN A 130 -6.53 19.78 -16.88
N SER A 131 -6.32 18.92 -17.87
CA SER A 131 -7.32 18.69 -18.93
C SER A 131 -8.61 18.04 -18.37
N ALA A 132 -9.75 18.21 -19.05
CA ALA A 132 -11.00 17.55 -18.68
C ALA A 132 -10.88 16.01 -18.73
N ALA A 133 -10.02 15.46 -19.59
CA ALA A 133 -9.70 14.03 -19.61
C ALA A 133 -8.93 13.62 -18.35
N PHE A 134 -7.92 14.40 -17.94
CA PHE A 134 -7.17 14.16 -16.72
C PHE A 134 -8.07 14.17 -15.48
N GLN A 135 -8.95 15.17 -15.34
CA GLN A 135 -9.86 15.23 -14.18
C GLN A 135 -10.79 14.02 -14.10
N ARG A 136 -11.34 13.54 -15.24
CA ARG A 136 -12.15 12.33 -15.29
C ARG A 136 -11.35 11.08 -14.91
N ALA A 137 -10.15 10.93 -15.48
CA ALA A 137 -9.27 9.80 -15.17
C ALA A 137 -8.83 9.81 -13.69
N LYS A 138 -8.56 10.98 -13.12
CA LYS A 138 -8.20 11.17 -11.71
C LYS A 138 -9.30 10.69 -10.78
N ILE A 139 -10.56 11.02 -11.06
CA ILE A 139 -11.71 10.55 -10.25
C ILE A 139 -11.81 9.02 -10.30
N VAL A 140 -11.63 8.41 -11.47
CA VAL A 140 -11.65 6.95 -11.63
C VAL A 140 -10.48 6.32 -10.87
N TYR A 141 -9.28 6.89 -10.97
CA TYR A 141 -8.11 6.43 -10.24
C TYR A 141 -8.31 6.47 -8.72
N LEU A 142 -8.78 7.60 -8.18
CA LEU A 142 -9.01 7.76 -6.74
C LEU A 142 -10.07 6.79 -6.21
N ARG A 143 -11.12 6.52 -6.99
CA ARG A 143 -12.12 5.50 -6.65
C ARG A 143 -11.48 4.11 -6.56
N GLN A 144 -10.65 3.74 -7.54
CA GLN A 144 -9.92 2.48 -7.53
C GLN A 144 -8.93 2.42 -6.36
N LEU A 145 -8.21 3.50 -6.08
CA LEU A 145 -7.25 3.59 -4.98
C LEU A 145 -7.94 3.33 -3.64
N ARG A 146 -9.12 3.91 -3.41
CA ARG A 146 -9.91 3.66 -2.18
C ARG A 146 -10.29 2.19 -2.02
N GLN A 147 -10.69 1.53 -3.12
CA GLN A 147 -11.02 0.09 -3.10
C GLN A 147 -9.79 -0.79 -2.85
N VAL A 148 -8.65 -0.45 -3.44
CA VAL A 148 -7.41 -1.20 -3.24
C VAL A 148 -6.91 -1.01 -1.81
N ALA A 149 -6.87 0.23 -1.33
CA ALA A 149 -6.35 0.60 -0.01
C ALA A 149 -7.16 0.06 1.17
N SER A 150 -8.40 -0.42 0.96
CA SER A 150 -9.16 -1.09 2.00
C SER A 150 -8.59 -2.46 2.40
N GLY A 151 -7.81 -3.09 1.52
CA GLY A 151 -7.14 -4.37 1.77
C GLY A 151 -6.03 -4.31 2.82
N HIS A 152 -5.36 -5.45 3.01
CA HIS A 152 -4.20 -5.57 3.89
C HIS A 152 -2.94 -5.17 3.13
N TRP A 153 -2.25 -4.16 3.65
CA TRP A 153 -1.05 -3.59 3.05
C TRP A 153 -0.03 -3.35 4.14
N ASP A 154 1.25 -3.47 3.78
CA ASP A 154 2.31 -3.00 4.65
C ASP A 154 2.26 -1.47 4.81
N GLN A 155 3.03 -0.97 5.75
CA GLN A 155 3.02 0.46 6.08
C GLN A 155 3.54 1.34 4.96
N THR A 156 4.56 0.87 4.24
CA THR A 156 5.18 1.62 3.15
C THR A 156 4.16 1.85 2.04
N GLN A 157 3.39 0.81 1.69
CA GLN A 157 2.32 0.88 0.71
C GLN A 157 1.16 1.74 1.19
N LEU A 158 0.71 1.59 2.44
CA LEU A 158 -0.33 2.45 3.01
C LEU A 158 0.07 3.93 3.01
N GLN A 159 1.33 4.23 3.37
CA GLN A 159 1.86 5.59 3.33
C GLN A 159 1.92 6.11 1.89
N HIS A 160 2.37 5.31 0.94
CA HIS A 160 2.39 5.69 -0.47
C HIS A 160 0.97 5.99 -0.98
N PHE A 161 -0.01 5.14 -0.69
CA PHE A 161 -1.42 5.41 -1.04
C PHE A 161 -1.97 6.68 -0.39
N ALA A 162 -1.62 6.94 0.88
CA ALA A 162 -2.02 8.16 1.57
C ALA A 162 -1.45 9.39 0.86
N GLN A 163 -0.16 9.39 0.53
CA GLN A 163 0.51 10.48 -0.16
C GLN A 163 -0.07 10.72 -1.56
N GLU A 164 -0.32 9.66 -2.32
CA GLU A 164 -0.94 9.76 -3.64
C GLU A 164 -2.37 10.32 -3.58
N ALA A 165 -3.18 9.84 -2.64
CA ALA A 165 -4.53 10.33 -2.45
C ALA A 165 -4.53 11.85 -2.21
N ILE A 166 -3.65 12.32 -1.33
CA ILE A 166 -3.49 13.75 -1.02
C ILE A 166 -3.02 14.54 -2.24
N ALA A 167 -1.98 14.05 -2.92
CA ALA A 167 -1.41 14.72 -4.09
C ALA A 167 -2.44 14.88 -5.23
N LEU A 168 -3.39 13.95 -5.34
CA LEU A 168 -4.47 13.99 -6.34
C LEU A 168 -5.76 14.67 -5.84
N GLY A 169 -5.78 15.12 -4.58
CA GLY A 169 -6.84 15.94 -4.01
C GLY A 169 -7.89 15.19 -3.18
N ASP A 170 -7.70 13.91 -2.88
CA ASP A 170 -8.52 13.17 -1.90
C ASP A 170 -7.88 13.22 -0.50
N ALA A 171 -8.00 14.40 0.13
CA ALA A 171 -7.49 14.63 1.48
C ALA A 171 -8.16 13.72 2.53
N GLN A 172 -9.42 13.33 2.31
CA GLN A 172 -10.17 12.47 3.23
C GLN A 172 -9.60 11.05 3.24
N LEU A 173 -9.35 10.46 2.07
CA LEU A 173 -8.69 9.15 1.98
C LEU A 173 -7.28 9.20 2.59
N GLY A 174 -6.52 10.27 2.31
CA GLY A 174 -5.21 10.48 2.92
C GLY A 174 -5.25 10.49 4.45
N TYR A 175 -6.20 11.23 5.03
CA TYR A 175 -6.44 11.27 6.47
C TYR A 175 -6.76 9.88 7.04
N GLU A 176 -7.71 9.15 6.44
CA GLU A 176 -8.11 7.81 6.90
C GLU A 176 -6.94 6.82 6.89
N LEU A 177 -6.08 6.88 5.87
CA LEU A 177 -4.91 6.02 5.76
C LEU A 177 -3.83 6.38 6.79
N TYR A 178 -3.56 7.67 7.05
CA TYR A 178 -2.65 8.06 8.13
C TYR A 178 -3.17 7.71 9.53
N VAL A 179 -4.48 7.81 9.77
CA VAL A 179 -5.09 7.32 11.02
C VAL A 179 -4.86 5.81 11.17
N ARG A 180 -5.04 5.04 10.09
CA ARG A 180 -4.77 3.59 10.08
C ARG A 180 -3.29 3.30 10.36
N LEU A 181 -2.35 4.04 9.78
CA LEU A 181 -0.92 3.90 10.03
C LEU A 181 -0.57 4.11 11.51
N ILE A 182 -1.05 5.20 12.11
CA ILE A 182 -0.85 5.51 13.53
C ILE A 182 -1.48 4.44 14.43
N LYS A 183 -2.69 3.99 14.12
CA LYS A 183 -3.37 2.95 14.90
C LYS A 183 -2.60 1.63 14.89
N ASN A 184 -2.05 1.25 13.75
CA ASN A 184 -1.35 -0.01 13.60
C ASN A 184 0.01 0.01 14.31
N GLN A 185 0.72 1.14 14.30
CA GLN A 185 2.05 1.27 14.92
C GLN A 185 2.18 2.65 15.59
N PRO A 186 1.64 2.79 16.83
CA PRO A 186 1.66 4.04 17.55
C PRO A 186 3.10 4.46 17.86
N CYS A 187 3.36 5.76 17.85
CA CYS A 187 4.66 6.37 18.17
C CYS A 187 5.86 5.96 17.28
N GLN A 188 5.66 5.17 16.22
CA GLN A 188 6.78 4.74 15.36
C GLN A 188 7.31 5.84 14.44
N HIS A 189 6.43 6.65 13.88
CA HIS A 189 6.80 7.65 12.88
C HIS A 189 6.05 8.97 13.12
N LEU A 190 6.68 9.86 13.88
CA LEU A 190 6.11 11.14 14.33
C LEU A 190 5.51 12.01 13.20
N PRO A 191 6.12 12.10 12.00
CA PRO A 191 5.52 12.85 10.89
C PRO A 191 4.09 12.43 10.51
N TRP A 192 3.63 11.22 10.84
CA TRP A 192 2.23 10.83 10.60
C TRP A 192 1.26 11.64 11.48
N TYR A 193 1.64 11.88 12.74
CA TYR A 193 0.84 12.71 13.65
C TYR A 193 0.77 14.15 13.16
N GLU A 194 1.90 14.71 12.67
CA GLU A 194 1.93 16.06 12.10
C GLU A 194 0.99 16.20 10.90
N ARG A 195 0.94 15.19 10.01
CA ARG A 195 -0.01 15.17 8.89
C ARG A 195 -1.45 15.19 9.37
N ILE A 196 -1.80 14.34 10.33
CA ILE A 196 -3.16 14.28 10.90
C ILE A 196 -3.54 15.57 11.63
N ALA A 197 -2.62 16.15 12.40
CA ALA A 197 -2.85 17.43 13.06
C ALA A 197 -3.09 18.54 12.03
N GLY A 198 -2.28 18.60 10.97
CA GLY A 198 -2.46 19.52 9.85
C GLY A 198 -3.81 19.35 9.15
N PHE A 199 -4.25 18.11 8.89
CA PHE A 199 -5.59 17.85 8.34
C PHE A 199 -6.70 18.36 9.24
N ASN A 200 -6.60 18.11 10.54
CA ASN A 200 -7.59 18.58 11.50
C ASN A 200 -7.62 20.11 11.56
N LEU A 201 -6.46 20.79 11.56
CA LEU A 201 -6.40 22.25 11.52
C LEU A 201 -7.02 22.82 10.25
N GLY A 202 -6.66 22.28 9.08
CA GLY A 202 -7.20 22.74 7.79
C GLY A 202 -8.71 22.51 7.66
N ALA A 203 -9.25 21.51 8.35
CA ALA A 203 -10.68 21.22 8.42
C ALA A 203 -11.42 21.99 9.55
N GLY A 204 -10.75 22.88 10.28
CA GLY A 204 -11.33 23.61 11.43
C GLY A 204 -11.62 22.72 12.66
N ARG A 205 -11.06 21.50 12.69
CA ARG A 205 -11.22 20.53 13.78
C ARG A 205 -10.15 20.75 14.85
N TYR A 206 -10.14 21.94 15.43
CA TYR A 206 -9.12 22.40 16.39
C TYR A 206 -8.93 21.46 17.59
N GLU A 207 -10.02 20.89 18.11
CA GLU A 207 -9.98 19.88 19.17
C GLU A 207 -9.14 18.67 18.78
N ARG A 208 -9.45 18.06 17.62
CA ARG A 208 -8.77 16.85 17.16
C ARG A 208 -7.31 17.13 16.82
N ALA A 209 -7.00 18.33 16.32
CA ALA A 209 -5.62 18.76 16.11
C ALA A 209 -4.86 18.80 17.43
N ALA A 210 -5.43 19.43 18.46
CA ALA A 210 -4.84 19.50 19.79
C ALA A 210 -4.62 18.12 20.40
N GLN A 211 -5.63 17.25 20.35
CA GLN A 211 -5.52 15.86 20.79
C GLN A 211 -4.39 15.11 20.07
N THR A 212 -4.21 15.35 18.76
CA THR A 212 -3.13 14.73 17.99
C THR A 212 -1.75 15.21 18.46
N TYR A 213 -1.58 16.51 18.73
CA TYR A 213 -0.33 17.04 19.28
C TYR A 213 -0.04 16.52 20.69
N PHE A 214 -1.07 16.38 21.55
CA PHE A 214 -0.92 15.79 22.87
C PHE A 214 -0.53 14.31 22.79
N GLN A 215 -1.14 13.54 21.90
CA GLN A 215 -0.73 12.15 21.64
C GLN A 215 0.71 12.08 21.13
N MET A 216 1.09 12.94 20.19
CA MET A 216 2.44 13.03 19.66
C MET A 216 3.45 13.36 20.78
N SER A 217 3.11 14.26 21.71
CA SER A 217 3.98 14.57 22.85
C SER A 217 4.25 13.36 23.76
N SER A 218 3.27 12.46 23.91
CA SER A 218 3.46 11.23 24.70
C SER A 218 4.41 10.21 24.05
N CYS A 219 4.69 10.35 22.76
CA CYS A 219 5.62 9.51 22.02
C CYS A 219 7.08 9.99 22.09
N ILE A 220 7.34 11.20 22.61
CA ILE A 220 8.67 11.81 22.65
C ILE A 220 9.25 11.70 24.06
N THR A 221 10.56 11.50 24.18
CA THR A 221 11.28 11.45 25.47
C THR A 221 11.92 12.79 25.87
N ASP A 222 12.27 13.63 24.90
CA ASP A 222 12.82 14.97 25.15
C ASP A 222 11.74 15.91 25.72
N SER A 223 11.88 16.28 27.00
CA SER A 223 11.01 17.21 27.73
C SER A 223 10.79 18.53 26.97
N THR A 224 11.80 19.07 26.30
CA THR A 224 11.69 20.35 25.57
C THR A 224 10.78 20.20 24.35
N GLN A 225 10.92 19.09 23.62
CA GLN A 225 10.06 18.79 22.48
C GLN A 225 8.63 18.45 22.91
N GLN A 226 8.46 17.70 24.00
CA GLN A 226 7.13 17.43 24.58
C GLN A 226 6.42 18.74 24.94
N GLN A 227 7.10 19.65 25.64
CA GLN A 227 6.56 20.97 25.99
C GLN A 227 6.13 21.75 24.75
N THR A 228 6.98 21.76 23.71
CA THR A 228 6.68 22.45 22.45
C THR A 228 5.40 21.91 21.82
N LEU A 229 5.25 20.59 21.70
CA LEU A 229 4.04 19.97 21.14
C LEU A 229 2.79 20.23 21.98
N ILE A 230 2.90 20.21 23.31
CA ILE A 230 1.77 20.53 24.19
C ILE A 230 1.35 21.99 23.98
N VAL A 231 2.30 22.93 23.93
CA VAL A 231 1.99 24.34 23.65
C VAL A 231 1.33 24.48 22.27
N THR A 232 1.80 23.78 21.24
CA THR A 232 1.16 23.77 19.92
C THR A 232 -0.28 23.24 19.99
N GLY A 233 -0.54 22.20 20.78
CA GLY A 233 -1.89 21.70 21.04
C GLY A 233 -2.79 22.73 21.74
N LEU A 234 -2.26 23.45 22.73
CA LEU A 234 -2.98 24.55 23.40
C LEU A 234 -3.30 25.70 22.43
N GLN A 235 -2.35 26.07 21.58
CA GLN A 235 -2.55 27.08 20.54
C GLN A 235 -3.61 26.66 19.52
N ALA A 236 -3.67 25.37 19.15
CA ALA A 236 -4.74 24.85 18.30
C ALA A 236 -6.12 25.05 18.94
N LEU A 237 -6.27 24.77 20.24
CA LEU A 237 -7.51 25.02 20.98
C LEU A 237 -7.87 26.50 21.04
N GLN A 238 -6.89 27.37 21.30
CA GLN A 238 -7.08 28.82 21.30
C GLN A 238 -7.55 29.34 19.94
N ALA A 239 -6.97 28.85 18.84
CA ALA A 239 -7.37 29.22 17.48
C ALA A 239 -8.82 28.82 17.16
N GLY A 240 -9.34 27.77 17.82
CA GLY A 240 -10.73 27.37 17.75
C GLY A 240 -11.67 28.05 18.74
N ASN A 241 -11.20 29.09 19.47
CA ASN A 241 -11.93 29.75 20.56
C ASN A 241 -12.36 28.79 21.70
N ARG A 242 -11.59 27.73 21.93
CA ARG A 242 -11.87 26.70 22.97
C ARG A 242 -11.01 26.95 24.21
N LEU A 243 -11.16 28.15 24.78
CA LEU A 243 -10.30 28.68 25.84
C LEU A 243 -10.41 27.90 27.15
N ASP A 244 -11.61 27.42 27.51
CA ASP A 244 -11.81 26.59 28.71
C ASP A 244 -11.10 25.24 28.59
N GLU A 245 -11.18 24.62 27.43
CA GLU A 245 -10.52 23.33 27.17
C GLU A 245 -9.00 23.48 27.08
N ALA A 246 -8.52 24.59 26.52
CA ALA A 246 -7.11 24.93 26.56
C ALA A 246 -6.64 25.10 28.02
N MET A 247 -7.43 25.76 28.86
CA MET A 247 -7.11 25.92 30.28
C MET A 247 -7.04 24.57 31.00
N LEU A 248 -8.08 23.74 30.86
CA LEU A 248 -8.12 22.39 31.44
C LEU A 248 -6.93 21.52 30.98
N ALA A 249 -6.60 21.57 29.69
CA ALA A 249 -5.44 20.85 29.16
C ALA A 249 -4.12 21.38 29.75
N SER A 250 -3.98 22.70 29.90
CA SER A 250 -2.77 23.28 30.47
C SER A 250 -2.56 22.94 31.94
N GLU A 251 -3.62 22.83 32.74
CA GLU A 251 -3.56 22.35 34.11
C GLU A 251 -3.13 20.88 34.16
N LYS A 252 -3.68 20.04 33.28
CA LYS A 252 -3.30 18.62 33.14
C LYS A 252 -1.79 18.45 32.86
N TYR A 253 -1.23 19.28 31.99
CA TYR A 253 0.19 19.21 31.59
C TYR A 253 1.12 20.14 32.39
N PHE A 254 0.62 20.74 33.47
CA PHE A 254 1.31 21.82 34.19
C PHE A 254 2.70 21.42 34.71
N ALA A 255 2.86 20.20 35.23
CA ALA A 255 4.15 19.72 35.75
C ALA A 255 5.27 19.76 34.69
N LEU A 256 4.93 19.49 33.44
CA LEU A 256 5.86 19.54 32.32
C LEU A 256 6.06 20.97 31.80
N LEU A 257 4.99 21.77 31.75
CA LEU A 257 5.02 23.15 31.22
C LEU A 257 5.66 24.16 32.18
N SER A 258 5.64 23.90 33.49
CA SER A 258 6.12 24.81 34.54
C SER A 258 7.64 24.97 34.58
N GLN A 259 8.40 24.14 33.87
CA GLN A 259 9.87 24.19 33.90
C GLN A 259 10.45 25.37 33.11
N ASN A 260 9.66 25.98 32.22
CA ASN A 260 10.12 27.05 31.34
C ASN A 260 9.37 28.37 31.63
N PRO A 261 10.08 29.44 32.04
CA PRO A 261 9.47 30.74 32.31
C PRO A 261 8.68 31.32 31.12
N LYS A 262 9.11 31.04 29.88
CA LYS A 262 8.39 31.51 28.67
C LYS A 262 7.03 30.82 28.53
N THR A 263 6.99 29.52 28.79
CA THR A 263 5.77 28.72 28.77
C THR A 263 4.81 29.15 29.88
N LEU A 264 5.31 29.39 31.11
CA LEU A 264 4.50 29.92 32.20
C LEU A 264 3.87 31.29 31.88
N MET A 265 4.60 32.18 31.21
CA MET A 265 4.06 33.47 30.78
C MET A 265 2.97 33.31 29.70
N TYR A 266 3.11 32.33 28.80
CA TYR A 266 2.03 31.97 27.87
C TYR A 266 0.80 31.44 28.62
N LEU A 267 0.98 30.56 29.61
CA LEU A 267 -0.12 30.03 30.43
C LEU A 267 -0.85 31.13 31.22
N ALA A 268 -0.12 32.12 31.75
CA ALA A 268 -0.75 33.26 32.44
C ALA A 268 -1.65 34.07 31.49
N LYS A 269 -1.21 34.31 30.26
CA LYS A 269 -2.03 34.99 29.23
C LYS A 269 -3.24 34.17 28.82
N LEU A 270 -3.06 32.85 28.67
CA LEU A 270 -4.17 31.93 28.39
C LEU A 270 -5.20 31.97 29.54
N ALA A 271 -4.75 31.92 30.79
CA ALA A 271 -5.63 31.98 31.96
C ALA A 271 -6.44 33.30 32.02
N LEU A 272 -5.80 34.44 31.73
CA LEU A 272 -6.52 35.72 31.61
C LEU A 272 -7.57 35.69 30.50
N ALA A 273 -7.23 35.13 29.33
CA ALA A 273 -8.16 35.00 28.20
C ALA A 273 -9.35 34.08 28.53
N SER A 274 -9.14 33.05 29.35
CA SER A 274 -10.17 32.13 29.84
C SER A 274 -10.92 32.64 31.09
N ASN A 275 -10.76 33.91 31.47
CA ASN A 275 -11.38 34.50 32.67
C ASN A 275 -11.01 33.79 33.99
N ARG A 276 -9.76 33.35 34.11
CA ARG A 276 -9.17 32.68 35.29
C ARG A 276 -7.99 33.49 35.85
N PRO A 277 -8.25 34.69 36.42
CA PRO A 277 -7.19 35.56 36.94
C PRO A 277 -6.43 34.94 38.12
N ASP A 278 -7.09 34.06 38.87
CA ASP A 278 -6.51 33.25 39.96
C ASP A 278 -5.34 32.38 39.47
N LEU A 279 -5.53 31.69 38.34
CA LEU A 279 -4.49 30.87 37.73
C LEU A 279 -3.39 31.73 37.10
N ALA A 280 -3.77 32.88 36.52
CA ALA A 280 -2.80 33.82 35.94
C ALA A 280 -1.83 34.37 36.99
N GLU A 281 -2.33 34.78 38.16
CA GLU A 281 -1.51 35.23 39.29
C GLU A 281 -0.54 34.13 39.73
N LYS A 282 -1.06 32.92 39.97
CA LYS A 282 -0.26 31.75 40.37
C LYS A 282 0.91 31.48 39.41
N TYR A 283 0.65 31.52 38.10
CA TYR A 283 1.69 31.28 37.09
C TYR A 283 2.72 32.41 37.05
N MET A 284 2.29 33.67 37.18
CA MET A 284 3.20 34.82 37.21
C MET A 284 4.11 34.82 38.44
N SER A 285 3.58 34.45 39.62
CA SER A 285 4.40 34.31 40.84
C SER A 285 5.51 33.28 40.65
N GLN A 286 5.24 32.16 39.99
CA GLN A 286 6.26 31.15 39.69
C GLN A 286 7.32 31.64 38.69
N VAL A 287 6.93 32.42 37.68
CA VAL A 287 7.89 33.06 36.76
C VAL A 287 8.86 33.95 37.53
N LEU A 288 8.34 34.77 38.46
CA LEU A 288 9.17 35.65 39.28
C LEU A 288 10.13 34.86 40.18
N GLN A 289 9.64 33.83 40.86
CA GLN A 289 10.47 32.96 41.70
C GLN A 289 11.62 32.32 40.90
N GLN A 290 11.32 31.74 39.73
CA GLN A 290 12.33 31.11 38.87
C GLN A 290 13.40 32.11 38.41
N ARG A 291 13.00 33.34 38.03
CA ARG A 291 13.95 34.39 37.64
C ARG A 291 14.83 34.83 38.80
N ILE A 292 14.26 35.04 39.99
CA ILE A 292 15.03 35.41 41.19
C ILE A 292 16.04 34.31 41.53
N THR A 293 15.63 33.05 41.56
CA THR A 293 16.53 31.93 41.83
C THR A 293 17.63 31.79 40.78
N SER A 294 17.34 32.09 39.50
CA SER A 294 18.36 32.08 38.44
C SER A 294 19.42 33.17 38.61
N ILE A 295 19.02 34.37 39.08
CA ILE A 295 19.93 35.49 39.35
C ILE A 295 20.84 35.16 40.55
N GLN A 296 20.30 34.50 41.58
CA GLN A 296 21.07 34.10 42.77
C GLN A 296 22.07 32.95 42.52
N ARG A 297 21.98 32.24 41.38
CA ARG A 297 22.89 31.15 40.99
C ARG A 297 23.92 31.56 39.93
N ALA A 298 23.89 32.79 39.44
CA ALA A 298 24.91 33.31 38.54
C ALA A 298 26.18 33.68 39.34
N PRO A 299 27.38 33.20 38.96
CA PRO A 299 28.63 33.51 39.65
C PRO A 299 29.03 34.98 39.50
#